data_AF-A0A660TH41-F1
#
_entry.id   AF-A0A660TH41-F1
#
_cell.length_a   1.000
_cell.length_b   1.000
_cell.length_c   1.000
_cell.angle_alpha   90.00
_cell.angle_beta   90.00
_cell.angle_gamma   90.00
#
_symmetry.space_group_name_H-M   'P 1'
#
loop_
_entity.id
_entity.type
_entity.pdbx_description
1 polymer ?
#
loop_
_entity_poly.entity_id
_entity_poly.type
_entity_poly.pdbx_seq_one_letter_code
_entity_poly.pdbx_strand_id
1 'polypeptide(L)'
;MTLQAVVYQHLFNIILITLLFYGIVPVAGAFFARNRWRRFRTSLMQASLRPSLSYKAVHGIDNTGLYRFFGSLQAIQDDNILWIANSDVSVSLDLEGLPIYILPSVNKEDSSLKSNIYPDESPKRTYWNSLFSLPEKTSIFVTGELISEGGRSKFKNSKENPLLIIIYDCEKSDFYSHAILSGRQRNEYWNVLTPGTLTAGSFSLFIYFYLLIQMPYMNFVAVAALSFSLVPVMPFIPPGLLFYYIYRHLWTKARILRAERDLLKLPLNFFNEQGGISDFKSVILPGGSRYQCFIKNNKDKAFSLFDNIVLRTSSLKRAQDSREEYFVFGLENNKRNDPMAETLVIPGNPYLLTQASTKTAQKYELIAVISFALGFVMNLLIFITTITIFLL
;
A
#
# COMPACT_ATOMS: atom_id res chain seq x y z
N MET A 1 -1.30 -41.81 -35.93
CA MET A 1 -0.60 -40.52 -35.67
C MET A 1 -1.54 -39.33 -35.61
N THR A 2 -2.61 -39.26 -36.41
CA THR A 2 -3.57 -38.14 -36.39
C THR A 2 -4.27 -37.95 -35.04
N LEU A 3 -4.73 -39.04 -34.40
CA LEU A 3 -5.43 -38.95 -33.11
C LEU A 3 -4.57 -38.33 -31.99
N GLN A 4 -3.29 -38.70 -31.91
CA GLN A 4 -2.35 -38.14 -30.92
C GLN A 4 -2.18 -36.63 -31.12
N ALA A 5 -2.04 -36.17 -32.38
CA ALA A 5 -1.92 -34.76 -32.69
C ALA A 5 -3.15 -33.96 -32.24
N VAL A 6 -4.36 -34.51 -32.45
CA VAL A 6 -5.62 -33.86 -32.03
C VAL A 6 -5.69 -33.76 -30.50
N VAL A 7 -5.34 -34.84 -29.77
CA VAL A 7 -5.29 -34.83 -28.30
C VAL A 7 -4.33 -33.76 -27.78
N TYR A 8 -3.11 -33.67 -28.33
CA TYR A 8 -2.13 -32.66 -27.92
C TYR A 8 -2.60 -31.25 -28.22
N GLN A 9 -3.29 -31.03 -29.34
CA GLN A 9 -3.84 -29.72 -29.69
C GLN A 9 -4.90 -29.26 -28.66
N HIS A 10 -5.80 -30.15 -28.23
CA HIS A 10 -6.80 -29.79 -27.23
C HIS A 10 -6.18 -29.54 -25.84
N LEU A 11 -5.20 -30.36 -25.43
CA LEU A 11 -4.45 -30.12 -24.19
C LEU A 11 -3.72 -28.78 -24.22
N PHE A 12 -3.09 -28.44 -25.36
CA PHE A 12 -2.45 -27.16 -25.56
C PHE A 12 -3.44 -26.00 -25.41
N ASN A 13 -4.65 -26.11 -25.99
CA ASN A 13 -5.69 -25.09 -25.85
C ASN A 13 -6.14 -24.92 -24.40
N ILE A 14 -6.33 -26.02 -23.65
CA ILE A 14 -6.68 -25.97 -22.22
C ILE A 14 -5.59 -25.24 -21.43
N ILE A 15 -4.33 -25.58 -21.67
CA ILE A 15 -3.18 -24.92 -21.03
C ILE A 15 -3.15 -23.43 -21.39
N LEU A 16 -3.37 -23.08 -22.66
CA LEU A 16 -3.37 -21.69 -23.12
C LEU A 16 -4.46 -20.86 -22.44
N ILE A 17 -5.70 -21.37 -22.38
CA ILE A 17 -6.82 -20.71 -21.68
C ILE A 17 -6.47 -20.54 -20.20
N THR A 18 -5.99 -21.60 -19.56
CA THR A 18 -5.58 -21.59 -18.14
C THR A 18 -4.50 -20.54 -17.87
N LEU A 19 -3.44 -20.51 -18.69
CA LEU A 19 -2.33 -19.55 -18.57
C LEU A 19 -2.80 -18.12 -18.75
N LEU A 20 -3.66 -17.87 -19.74
CA LEU A 20 -4.17 -16.54 -20.04
C LEU A 20 -5.03 -16.00 -18.87
N PHE A 21 -6.05 -16.76 -18.47
CA PHE A 21 -7.07 -16.29 -17.53
C PHE A 21 -6.66 -16.37 -16.06
N TYR A 22 -5.87 -17.38 -15.68
CA TYR A 22 -5.46 -17.60 -14.29
C TYR A 22 -4.02 -17.14 -14.01
N GLY A 23 -3.18 -17.04 -15.04
CA GLY A 23 -1.79 -16.60 -14.92
C GLY A 23 -1.60 -15.15 -15.38
N ILE A 24 -1.56 -14.93 -16.68
CA ILE A 24 -1.11 -13.69 -17.33
C ILE A 24 -1.94 -12.49 -16.87
N VAL A 25 -3.28 -12.54 -17.01
CA VAL A 25 -4.11 -11.38 -16.69
C VAL A 25 -4.10 -11.05 -15.19
N PRO A 26 -4.28 -12.01 -14.25
CA PRO A 26 -4.17 -11.74 -12.82
C PRO A 26 -2.80 -11.21 -12.40
N VAL A 27 -1.71 -11.78 -12.94
CA VAL A 27 -0.33 -11.33 -12.65
C VAL A 27 -0.11 -9.91 -13.17
N ALA A 28 -0.52 -9.61 -14.41
CA ALA A 28 -0.45 -8.26 -14.95
C ALA A 28 -1.23 -7.27 -14.07
N GLY A 29 -2.46 -7.61 -13.69
CA GLY A 29 -3.27 -6.82 -12.76
C GLY A 29 -2.60 -6.59 -11.41
N ALA A 30 -1.93 -7.61 -10.85
CA ALA A 30 -1.16 -7.50 -9.62
C ALA A 30 0.03 -6.55 -9.75
N PHE A 31 0.76 -6.60 -10.88
CA PHE A 31 1.84 -5.65 -11.18
C PHE A 31 1.32 -4.22 -11.33
N PHE A 32 0.20 -4.00 -12.01
CA PHE A 32 -0.43 -2.69 -12.12
C PHE A 32 -0.84 -2.13 -10.76
N ALA A 33 -1.49 -2.95 -9.93
CA ALA A 33 -1.88 -2.58 -8.58
C ALA A 33 -0.65 -2.25 -7.71
N ARG A 34 0.39 -3.10 -7.77
CA ARG A 34 1.63 -2.90 -7.02
C ARG A 34 2.37 -1.64 -7.45
N ASN A 35 2.47 -1.37 -8.75
CA ASN A 35 3.11 -0.16 -9.27
C ASN A 35 2.34 1.10 -8.84
N ARG A 36 1.01 1.07 -8.90
CA ARG A 36 0.15 2.16 -8.44
C ARG A 36 0.39 2.50 -6.96
N TRP A 37 0.37 1.49 -6.09
CA TRP A 37 0.62 1.70 -4.66
C TRP A 37 2.07 2.03 -4.33
N ARG A 38 3.02 1.60 -5.15
CA ARG A 38 4.41 2.06 -5.05
C ARG A 38 4.51 3.55 -5.35
N ARG A 39 3.89 4.02 -6.45
CA ARG A 39 3.85 5.46 -6.79
C ARG A 39 3.21 6.28 -5.68
N PHE A 40 2.04 5.87 -5.18
CA PHE A 40 1.38 6.52 -4.05
C PHE A 40 2.32 6.70 -2.86
N ARG A 41 2.98 5.63 -2.41
CA ARG A 41 3.89 5.68 -1.25
C ARG A 41 5.16 6.48 -1.53
N THR A 42 5.72 6.39 -2.73
CA THR A 42 6.89 7.20 -3.09
C THR A 42 6.53 8.68 -3.10
N SER A 43 5.40 9.07 -3.69
CA SER A 43 4.91 10.45 -3.67
C SER A 43 4.61 10.92 -2.24
N LEU A 44 4.02 10.08 -1.40
CA LEU A 44 3.76 10.35 0.01
C LEU A 44 5.06 10.61 0.80
N MET A 45 6.09 9.77 0.58
CA MET A 45 7.41 9.91 1.19
C MET A 45 8.17 11.15 0.69
N GLN A 46 8.06 11.47 -0.60
CA GLN A 46 8.63 12.71 -1.14
C GLN A 46 7.90 13.94 -0.57
N ALA A 47 6.60 13.84 -0.35
CA ALA A 47 5.82 14.93 0.24
C ALA A 47 6.23 15.24 1.68
N SER A 48 6.76 14.26 2.44
CA SER A 48 7.24 14.53 3.80
C SER A 48 8.48 15.43 3.81
N LEU A 49 9.20 15.50 2.70
CA LEU A 49 10.38 16.35 2.52
C LEU A 49 10.07 17.72 1.90
N ARG A 50 8.82 17.96 1.47
CA ARG A 50 8.42 19.25 0.87
C ARG A 50 8.04 20.26 1.95
N PRO A 51 8.31 21.56 1.74
CA PRO A 51 7.85 22.61 2.65
C PRO A 51 6.32 22.68 2.71
N SER A 52 5.81 22.94 3.91
CA SER A 52 4.40 23.33 4.07
C SER A 52 4.17 24.67 3.39
N LEU A 53 3.08 24.78 2.66
CA LEU A 53 2.64 26.03 2.08
C LEU A 53 2.40 27.05 3.20
N SER A 54 2.91 28.26 3.00
CA SER A 54 2.81 29.37 3.94
C SER A 54 2.30 30.61 3.22
N TYR A 55 1.79 31.59 3.98
CA TYR A 55 1.30 32.86 3.43
C TYR A 55 2.31 33.54 2.51
N LYS A 56 3.59 33.54 2.88
CA LYS A 56 4.69 34.11 2.08
C LYS A 56 4.85 33.40 0.72
N ALA A 57 4.63 32.09 0.68
CA ALA A 57 4.73 31.31 -0.55
C ALA A 57 3.51 31.45 -1.48
N VAL A 58 2.38 31.93 -0.96
CA VAL A 58 1.15 32.21 -1.74
C VAL A 58 1.14 33.62 -2.31
N HIS A 59 1.80 34.57 -1.64
CA HIS A 59 1.80 36.00 -2.00
C HIS A 59 3.15 36.53 -2.49
N GLY A 60 4.17 35.68 -2.64
CA GLY A 60 5.45 36.06 -3.24
C GLY A 60 5.34 36.36 -4.74
N ILE A 61 6.38 36.98 -5.30
CA ILE A 61 6.39 37.41 -6.71
C ILE A 61 6.69 36.22 -7.65
N ASP A 62 7.44 35.21 -7.17
CA ASP A 62 7.80 33.99 -7.91
C ASP A 62 7.25 32.73 -7.20
N ASN A 63 5.92 32.55 -7.19
CA ASN A 63 5.26 31.46 -6.44
C ASN A 63 5.17 30.15 -7.22
N THR A 64 6.26 29.75 -7.86
CA THR A 64 6.39 28.42 -8.46
C THR A 64 7.25 27.54 -7.57
N GLY A 65 6.71 26.42 -7.11
CA GLY A 65 7.49 25.50 -6.30
C GLY A 65 6.71 24.28 -5.82
N LEU A 66 7.44 23.34 -5.23
CA LEU A 66 6.87 22.11 -4.69
C LEU A 66 6.50 22.31 -3.23
N TYR A 67 5.21 22.22 -2.95
CA TYR A 67 4.68 22.39 -1.62
C TYR A 67 3.83 21.20 -1.20
N ARG A 68 3.61 21.10 0.10
CA ARG A 68 2.52 20.32 0.67
C ARG A 68 1.56 21.24 1.40
N PHE A 69 0.31 20.84 1.50
CA PHE A 69 -0.70 21.63 2.16
C PHE A 69 -1.71 20.73 2.87
N PHE A 70 -2.02 21.09 4.11
CA PHE A 70 -3.08 20.50 4.92
C PHE A 70 -4.18 21.53 5.07
N GLY A 71 -5.30 21.30 4.39
CA GLY A 71 -6.45 22.19 4.41
C GLY A 71 -7.75 21.44 4.65
N SER A 72 -8.81 22.22 4.75
CA SER A 72 -10.18 21.76 4.75
C SER A 72 -10.90 22.31 3.54
N LEU A 73 -11.84 21.53 2.99
CA LEU A 73 -12.72 21.96 1.92
C LEU A 73 -13.50 23.21 2.32
N GLN A 74 -13.35 24.28 1.54
CA GLN A 74 -14.05 25.55 1.73
C GLN A 74 -15.17 25.74 0.70
N ALA A 75 -14.87 25.51 -0.57
CA ALA A 75 -15.85 25.67 -1.65
C ALA A 75 -15.50 24.78 -2.84
N ILE A 76 -16.51 24.45 -3.64
CA ILE A 76 -16.38 23.84 -4.95
C ILE A 76 -16.74 24.94 -5.96
N GLN A 77 -15.83 25.20 -6.90
CA GLN A 77 -16.04 26.17 -7.97
C GLN A 77 -16.02 25.42 -9.30
N ASP A 78 -17.01 25.68 -10.15
CA ASP A 78 -17.15 25.00 -11.45
C ASP A 78 -17.17 23.47 -11.29
N ASP A 79 -16.84 22.74 -12.35
CA ASP A 79 -16.87 21.27 -12.33
C ASP A 79 -15.59 20.65 -11.78
N ASN A 80 -14.43 21.34 -11.80
CA ASN A 80 -13.11 20.73 -11.52
C ASN A 80 -12.24 21.53 -10.54
N ILE A 81 -12.71 22.64 -9.99
CA ILE A 81 -11.90 23.50 -9.11
C ILE A 81 -12.33 23.33 -7.65
N LEU A 82 -11.36 22.98 -6.81
CA LEU A 82 -11.59 22.86 -5.37
C LEU A 82 -10.86 23.96 -4.61
N TRP A 83 -11.58 24.69 -3.76
CA TRP A 83 -10.98 25.64 -2.84
C TRP A 83 -10.76 24.97 -1.50
N ILE A 84 -9.49 24.94 -1.09
CA ILE A 84 -9.08 24.42 0.20
C ILE A 84 -8.39 25.51 0.99
N ALA A 85 -8.70 25.57 2.28
CA ALA A 85 -8.14 26.58 3.16
C ALA A 85 -7.64 25.96 4.46
N ASN A 86 -6.64 26.59 5.05
CA ASN A 86 -6.27 26.39 6.44
C ASN A 86 -6.46 27.72 7.20
N SER A 87 -5.91 27.84 8.41
CA SER A 87 -5.99 29.07 9.20
C SER A 87 -5.30 30.28 8.53
N ASP A 88 -4.38 30.03 7.61
CA ASP A 88 -3.42 31.03 7.15
C ASP A 88 -3.60 31.40 5.68
N VAL A 89 -3.98 30.44 4.83
CA VAL A 89 -4.06 30.60 3.38
C VAL A 89 -5.21 29.80 2.77
N SER A 90 -5.73 30.30 1.65
CA SER A 90 -6.69 29.60 0.78
C SER A 90 -6.05 29.42 -0.60
N VAL A 91 -6.18 28.23 -1.18
CA VAL A 91 -5.64 27.88 -2.48
C VAL A 91 -6.61 27.04 -3.28
N SER A 92 -6.53 27.17 -4.60
CA SER A 92 -7.33 26.37 -5.52
C SER A 92 -6.58 25.13 -5.99
N LEU A 93 -7.32 24.06 -6.27
CA LEU A 93 -6.82 22.83 -6.87
C LEU A 93 -7.47 22.65 -8.25
N ASP A 94 -6.67 22.28 -9.24
CA ASP A 94 -7.20 21.65 -10.44
C ASP A 94 -7.41 20.16 -10.19
N LEU A 95 -8.61 19.64 -10.42
CA LEU A 95 -8.92 18.23 -10.26
C LEU A 95 -9.12 17.48 -11.58
N GLU A 96 -8.95 18.14 -12.72
CA GLU A 96 -9.23 17.53 -14.03
C GLU A 96 -8.37 16.29 -14.28
N GLY A 97 -9.04 15.15 -14.50
CA GLY A 97 -8.38 13.86 -14.80
C GLY A 97 -7.54 13.28 -13.65
N LEU A 98 -7.59 13.88 -12.45
CA LEU A 98 -6.75 13.48 -11.34
C LEU A 98 -7.38 12.40 -10.46
N PRO A 99 -6.59 11.40 -10.05
CA PRO A 99 -7.03 10.48 -9.03
C PRO A 99 -6.97 11.11 -7.64
N ILE A 100 -8.08 10.99 -6.91
CA ILE A 100 -8.19 11.34 -5.50
C ILE A 100 -8.12 10.04 -4.70
N TYR A 101 -7.32 10.05 -3.63
CA TYR A 101 -7.22 8.95 -2.69
C TYR A 101 -8.02 9.26 -1.44
N ILE A 102 -8.85 8.33 -0.98
CA ILE A 102 -9.64 8.47 0.24
C ILE A 102 -9.11 7.45 1.24
N LEU A 103 -8.60 7.91 2.37
CA LEU A 103 -8.17 7.02 3.45
C LEU A 103 -9.39 6.42 4.16
N PRO A 104 -9.31 5.17 4.65
CA PRO A 104 -10.37 4.62 5.49
C PRO A 104 -10.54 5.47 6.76
N SER A 105 -11.77 5.56 7.27
CA SER A 105 -12.02 6.26 8.55
C SER A 105 -11.41 5.46 9.70
N VAL A 106 -10.77 6.15 10.63
CA VAL A 106 -10.23 5.54 11.86
C VAL A 106 -11.12 5.97 13.02
N ASN A 107 -11.57 5.01 13.83
CA ASN A 107 -12.25 5.34 15.08
C ASN A 107 -11.26 6.13 15.97
N LYS A 108 -11.68 7.28 16.48
CA LYS A 108 -10.82 8.17 17.29
C LYS A 108 -10.24 7.48 18.54
N GLU A 109 -10.93 6.45 19.05
CA GLU A 109 -10.46 5.62 20.17
C GLU A 109 -9.34 4.65 19.77
N ASP A 110 -9.31 4.24 18.50
CA ASP A 110 -8.33 3.33 17.91
C ASP A 110 -7.25 4.09 17.14
N SER A 111 -6.63 5.12 17.75
CA SER A 111 -5.46 5.77 17.14
C SER A 111 -4.44 4.67 16.77
N SER A 112 -4.25 4.41 15.48
CA SER A 112 -3.53 3.23 14.97
C SER A 112 -2.08 3.16 15.45
N LEU A 113 -1.54 4.32 15.85
CA LEU A 113 -0.22 4.47 16.46
C LEU A 113 -0.12 3.89 17.88
N LYS A 114 -1.21 3.91 18.67
CA LYS A 114 -1.21 3.40 20.05
C LYS A 114 -1.56 1.92 20.12
N SER A 115 -2.38 1.42 19.20
CA SER A 115 -2.90 0.05 19.26
C SER A 115 -2.11 -0.95 18.40
N ASN A 116 -1.17 -0.51 17.55
CA ASN A 116 -0.51 -1.36 16.55
C ASN A 116 -1.52 -2.13 15.66
N ILE A 117 -2.76 -1.63 15.55
CA ILE A 117 -3.81 -2.24 14.73
C ILE A 117 -3.60 -1.78 13.30
N TYR A 118 -3.37 -2.75 12.41
CA TYR A 118 -3.20 -2.49 10.99
C TYR A 118 -4.58 -2.40 10.34
N PRO A 119 -4.90 -1.29 9.64
CA PRO A 119 -6.16 -1.17 8.93
C PRO A 119 -6.27 -2.27 7.89
N ASP A 120 -7.43 -2.92 7.83
CA ASP A 120 -7.69 -3.98 6.87
C ASP A 120 -8.02 -3.43 5.47
N GLU A 121 -8.45 -2.17 5.41
CA GLU A 121 -8.84 -1.48 4.18
C GLU A 121 -7.70 -0.65 3.59
N SER A 122 -7.62 -0.65 2.27
CA SER A 122 -6.69 0.20 1.53
C SER A 122 -7.39 1.47 1.05
N PRO A 123 -6.66 2.57 0.79
CA PRO A 123 -7.25 3.79 0.30
C PRO A 123 -8.08 3.53 -0.96
N LYS A 124 -9.25 4.14 -1.03
CA LYS A 124 -10.05 4.11 -2.24
C LYS A 124 -9.49 5.12 -3.22
N ARG A 125 -9.08 4.67 -4.41
CA ARG A 125 -8.71 5.56 -5.52
C ARG A 125 -9.95 5.84 -6.36
N THR A 126 -10.32 7.10 -6.48
CA THR A 126 -11.49 7.56 -7.23
C THR A 126 -11.11 8.78 -8.08
N TYR A 127 -12.00 9.23 -8.96
CA TYR A 127 -11.82 10.48 -9.70
C TYR A 127 -12.78 11.55 -9.17
N TRP A 128 -12.45 12.81 -9.38
CA TRP A 128 -13.30 13.92 -8.92
C TRP A 128 -14.75 13.79 -9.41
N ASN A 129 -14.95 13.49 -10.70
CA ASN A 129 -16.27 13.34 -11.32
C ASN A 129 -17.12 12.19 -10.74
N SER A 130 -16.54 11.33 -9.90
CA SER A 130 -17.25 10.24 -9.21
C SER A 130 -17.63 10.59 -7.77
N LEU A 131 -17.22 11.75 -7.26
CA LEU A 131 -17.57 12.27 -5.94
C LEU A 131 -18.77 13.20 -6.06
N PHE A 132 -19.95 12.72 -5.69
CA PHE A 132 -21.20 13.49 -5.79
C PHE A 132 -21.29 14.62 -4.75
N SER A 133 -20.75 14.40 -3.56
CA SER A 133 -20.81 15.36 -2.46
C SER A 133 -19.68 15.12 -1.48
N LEU A 134 -19.06 16.21 -1.02
CA LEU A 134 -18.15 16.21 0.12
C LEU A 134 -18.73 17.12 1.21
N PRO A 135 -18.77 16.69 2.48
CA PRO A 135 -19.14 17.55 3.59
C PRO A 135 -18.25 18.79 3.65
N GLU A 136 -18.80 19.91 4.07
CA GLU A 136 -18.00 21.10 4.40
C GLU A 136 -16.93 20.71 5.42
N LYS A 137 -15.75 21.35 5.34
CA LYS A 137 -14.61 21.10 6.23
C LYS A 137 -13.99 19.71 6.14
N THR A 138 -14.32 18.93 5.09
CA THR A 138 -13.60 17.68 4.78
C THR A 138 -12.09 17.94 4.74
N SER A 139 -11.31 17.15 5.47
CA SER A 139 -9.86 17.34 5.55
C SER A 139 -9.16 16.78 4.31
N ILE A 140 -8.32 17.61 3.69
CA ILE A 140 -7.65 17.31 2.43
C ILE A 140 -6.17 17.62 2.57
N PHE A 141 -5.35 16.63 2.23
CA PHE A 141 -3.92 16.77 2.04
C PHE A 141 -3.61 16.85 0.55
N VAL A 142 -2.81 17.84 0.18
CA VAL A 142 -2.37 18.03 -1.19
C VAL A 142 -0.87 18.23 -1.23
N THR A 143 -0.23 17.67 -2.24
CA THR A 143 1.18 17.92 -2.49
C THR A 143 1.50 17.88 -3.98
N GLY A 144 2.25 18.88 -4.44
CA GLY A 144 2.53 19.07 -5.85
C GLY A 144 3.10 20.46 -6.13
N GLU A 145 3.04 20.85 -7.39
CA GLU A 145 3.51 22.13 -7.88
C GLU A 145 2.43 23.21 -7.68
N LEU A 146 2.81 24.29 -6.99
CA LEU A 146 2.00 25.50 -6.89
C LEU A 146 2.41 26.44 -8.02
N ILE A 147 1.43 27.01 -8.72
CA ILE A 147 1.64 27.99 -9.78
C ILE A 147 0.73 29.19 -9.51
N SER A 148 1.22 30.40 -9.76
CA SER A 148 0.40 31.62 -9.72
C SER A 148 -0.14 31.90 -11.12
N GLU A 149 -1.45 31.75 -11.33
CA GLU A 149 -2.13 32.06 -12.59
C GLU A 149 -3.29 33.02 -12.30
N GLY A 150 -3.36 34.15 -13.01
CA GLY A 150 -4.45 35.13 -12.84
C GLY A 150 -4.55 35.76 -11.44
N GLY A 151 -3.41 35.92 -10.76
CA GLY A 151 -3.35 36.47 -9.39
C GLY A 151 -3.82 35.49 -8.31
N ARG A 152 -4.01 34.21 -8.65
CA ARG A 152 -4.42 33.15 -7.72
C ARG A 152 -3.38 32.05 -7.69
N SER A 153 -3.08 31.54 -6.50
CA SER A 153 -2.25 30.34 -6.36
C SER A 153 -3.09 29.09 -6.56
N LYS A 154 -2.65 28.25 -7.48
CA LYS A 154 -3.32 27.02 -7.87
C LYS A 154 -2.32 25.87 -7.85
N PHE A 155 -2.71 24.75 -7.24
CA PHE A 155 -1.96 23.51 -7.41
C PHE A 155 -2.31 22.91 -8.77
N LYS A 156 -1.27 22.66 -9.57
CA LYS A 156 -1.40 22.11 -10.93
C LYS A 156 -0.74 20.74 -11.02
N ASN A 157 -1.35 19.86 -11.80
CA ASN A 157 -0.76 18.58 -12.13
C ASN A 157 0.27 18.74 -13.25
N SER A 158 1.52 18.32 -13.03
CA SER A 158 2.55 18.26 -14.06
C SER A 158 3.10 16.83 -14.21
N LYS A 159 3.67 16.50 -15.39
CA LYS A 159 4.25 15.17 -15.64
C LYS A 159 5.44 14.89 -14.72
N GLU A 160 6.21 15.92 -14.40
CA GLU A 160 7.38 15.83 -13.52
C GLU A 160 6.96 15.73 -12.05
N ASN A 161 5.96 16.52 -11.65
CA ASN A 161 5.48 16.59 -10.28
C ASN A 161 3.97 16.32 -10.22
N PRO A 162 3.56 15.03 -10.31
CA PRO A 162 2.16 14.69 -10.30
C PRO A 162 1.51 15.11 -8.98
N LEU A 163 0.34 15.73 -9.09
CA LEU A 163 -0.42 16.18 -7.93
C LEU A 163 -0.98 14.97 -7.16
N LEU A 164 -0.67 14.88 -5.87
CA LEU A 164 -1.22 13.87 -4.98
C LEU A 164 -2.22 14.53 -4.04
N ILE A 165 -3.47 14.02 -4.09
CA ILE A 165 -4.59 14.52 -3.30
C ILE A 165 -5.13 13.36 -2.45
N ILE A 166 -5.20 13.59 -1.15
CA ILE A 166 -5.66 12.61 -0.17
C ILE A 166 -6.74 13.23 0.71
N ILE A 167 -7.93 12.65 0.70
CA ILE A 167 -9.00 12.94 1.66
C ILE A 167 -8.80 12.02 2.85
N TYR A 168 -8.88 12.58 4.06
CA TYR A 168 -8.65 11.83 5.29
C TYR A 168 -9.59 12.27 6.41
N ASP A 169 -9.83 11.36 7.34
CA ASP A 169 -10.65 11.58 8.55
C ASP A 169 -9.88 11.10 9.79
N CYS A 170 -8.80 11.80 10.10
CA CYS A 170 -7.97 11.55 11.27
C CYS A 170 -7.23 12.83 11.68
N GLU A 171 -6.59 12.83 12.85
CA GLU A 171 -5.76 13.95 13.29
C GLU A 171 -4.55 14.13 12.37
N LYS A 172 -4.09 15.39 12.20
CA LYS A 172 -2.97 15.72 11.32
C LYS A 172 -1.69 14.97 11.71
N SER A 173 -1.45 14.74 13.01
CA SER A 173 -0.31 13.97 13.53
C SER A 173 -0.31 12.53 13.07
N ASP A 174 -1.49 11.93 12.94
CA ASP A 174 -1.65 10.51 12.66
C ASP A 174 -1.76 10.24 11.16
N PHE A 175 -2.02 11.28 10.36
CA PHE A 175 -2.23 11.22 8.91
C PHE A 175 -1.22 10.34 8.19
N TYR A 176 0.09 10.56 8.39
CA TYR A 176 1.10 9.80 7.65
C TYR A 176 1.17 8.36 8.08
N SER A 177 1.16 8.11 9.39
CA SER A 177 1.16 6.75 9.90
C SER A 177 -0.01 5.97 9.31
N HIS A 178 -1.18 6.58 9.31
CA HIS A 178 -2.39 6.00 8.77
C HIS A 178 -2.33 5.82 7.24
N ALA A 179 -1.84 6.82 6.50
CA ALA A 179 -1.67 6.74 5.04
C ALA A 179 -0.65 5.67 4.61
N ILE A 180 0.43 5.46 5.38
CA ILE A 180 1.44 4.44 5.12
C ILE A 180 0.90 3.05 5.43
N LEU A 181 0.21 2.90 6.57
CA LEU A 181 -0.38 1.64 7.00
C LEU A 181 -1.48 1.18 6.04
N SER A 182 -2.42 2.07 5.70
CA SER A 182 -3.52 1.78 4.78
C SER A 182 -3.04 1.68 3.32
N GLY A 183 -2.00 2.42 2.92
CA GLY A 183 -1.44 2.46 1.56
C GLY A 183 -0.87 1.13 1.02
N ARG A 184 -1.11 0.01 1.71
CA ARG A 184 -0.78 -1.35 1.30
C ARG A 184 -2.03 -2.18 1.07
N GLN A 185 -2.13 -2.71 -0.15
CA GLN A 185 -3.19 -3.64 -0.51
C GLN A 185 -3.08 -4.94 0.29
N ARG A 186 -4.23 -5.42 0.79
CA ARG A 186 -4.32 -6.71 1.49
C ARG A 186 -3.86 -7.87 0.61
N ASN A 187 -4.35 -7.90 -0.63
CA ASN A 187 -3.93 -8.87 -1.62
C ASN A 187 -3.80 -8.18 -2.99
N GLU A 188 -2.57 -8.11 -3.50
CA GLU A 188 -2.27 -7.50 -4.80
C GLU A 188 -2.83 -8.34 -5.96
N TYR A 189 -2.99 -9.65 -5.76
CA TYR A 189 -3.56 -10.58 -6.73
C TYR A 189 -5.07 -10.51 -6.84
N TRP A 190 -5.75 -9.97 -5.82
CA TRP A 190 -7.19 -9.71 -5.86
C TRP A 190 -7.43 -8.26 -6.29
N ASN A 191 -7.37 -8.03 -7.60
CA ASN A 191 -7.64 -6.73 -8.22
C ASN A 191 -8.96 -6.77 -9.00
N VAL A 192 -9.37 -5.62 -9.56
CA VAL A 192 -10.66 -5.48 -10.27
C VAL A 192 -10.81 -6.46 -11.44
N LEU A 193 -9.71 -6.88 -12.08
CA LEU A 193 -9.74 -7.80 -13.21
C LEU A 193 -9.89 -9.26 -12.78
N THR A 194 -9.34 -9.62 -11.62
CA THR A 194 -9.21 -11.02 -11.19
C THR A 194 -10.55 -11.77 -11.15
N PRO A 195 -11.64 -11.26 -10.53
CA PRO A 195 -12.90 -12.01 -10.50
C PRO A 195 -13.45 -12.30 -11.90
N GLY A 196 -13.45 -11.28 -12.77
CA GLY A 196 -13.94 -11.43 -14.15
C GLY A 196 -13.11 -12.43 -14.96
N THR A 197 -11.79 -12.41 -14.82
CA THR A 197 -10.91 -13.32 -15.57
C THR A 197 -11.00 -14.75 -15.06
N LEU A 198 -11.11 -14.95 -13.73
CA LEU A 198 -11.34 -16.28 -13.16
C LEU A 198 -12.67 -16.86 -13.64
N THR A 199 -13.76 -16.09 -13.59
CA THR A 199 -15.08 -16.56 -14.06
C THR A 199 -15.08 -16.86 -15.56
N ALA A 200 -14.52 -15.97 -16.38
CA ALA A 200 -14.43 -16.19 -17.83
C ALA A 200 -13.59 -17.43 -18.18
N GLY A 201 -12.45 -17.62 -17.50
CA GLY A 201 -11.60 -18.79 -17.68
C GLY A 201 -12.30 -20.10 -17.27
N SER A 202 -12.93 -20.12 -16.10
CA SER A 202 -13.70 -21.27 -15.61
C SER A 202 -14.83 -21.64 -16.56
N PHE A 203 -15.61 -20.65 -16.98
CA PHE A 203 -16.74 -20.88 -17.87
C PHE A 203 -16.29 -21.36 -19.26
N SER A 204 -15.22 -20.77 -19.82
CA SER A 204 -14.66 -21.18 -21.10
C SER A 204 -14.19 -22.64 -21.07
N LEU A 205 -13.48 -23.05 -20.01
CA LEU A 205 -13.01 -24.42 -19.84
C LEU A 205 -14.16 -25.40 -19.57
N PHE A 206 -15.22 -24.96 -18.88
CA PHE A 206 -16.41 -25.77 -18.66
C PHE A 206 -17.20 -26.03 -19.96
N ILE A 207 -17.37 -25.00 -20.81
CA ILE A 207 -17.94 -25.18 -22.16
C ILE A 207 -17.05 -26.14 -22.97
N TYR A 208 -15.73 -25.98 -22.89
CA TYR A 208 -14.80 -26.85 -23.61
C TYR A 208 -14.91 -28.32 -23.16
N PHE A 209 -15.03 -28.55 -21.86
CA PHE A 209 -15.33 -29.87 -21.29
C PHE A 209 -16.62 -30.46 -21.86
N TYR A 210 -17.72 -29.69 -21.88
CA TYR A 210 -19.01 -30.14 -22.40
C TYR A 210 -18.96 -30.57 -23.88
N LEU A 211 -18.13 -29.91 -24.69
CA LEU A 211 -17.93 -30.30 -26.08
C LEU A 211 -17.08 -31.58 -26.19
N LEU A 212 -16.03 -31.71 -25.37
CA LEU A 212 -15.10 -32.84 -25.43
C LEU A 212 -15.71 -34.14 -24.91
N ILE A 213 -16.59 -34.09 -23.90
CA ILE A 213 -17.19 -35.28 -23.30
C ILE A 213 -18.13 -36.03 -24.26
N GLN A 214 -18.60 -35.36 -25.32
CA GLN A 214 -19.41 -35.99 -26.37
C GLN A 214 -18.59 -36.94 -27.26
N MET A 215 -17.25 -36.89 -27.19
CA MET A 215 -16.34 -37.72 -27.97
C MET A 215 -15.67 -38.76 -27.04
N PRO A 216 -16.03 -40.06 -27.13
CA PRO A 216 -15.55 -41.08 -26.18
C PRO A 216 -14.02 -41.22 -26.10
N TYR A 217 -13.32 -40.97 -27.22
CA TYR A 217 -11.85 -41.02 -27.27
C TYR A 217 -11.15 -39.79 -26.65
N MET A 218 -11.91 -38.76 -26.25
CA MET A 218 -11.41 -37.52 -25.64
C MET A 218 -11.65 -37.43 -24.12
N ASN A 219 -12.12 -38.51 -23.48
CA ASN A 219 -12.46 -38.50 -22.05
C ASN A 219 -11.33 -37.93 -21.17
N PHE A 220 -10.07 -38.32 -21.40
CA PHE A 220 -8.92 -37.79 -20.65
C PHE A 220 -8.77 -36.26 -20.79
N VAL A 221 -8.95 -35.74 -22.00
CA VAL A 221 -8.84 -34.30 -22.28
C VAL A 221 -10.04 -33.56 -21.67
N ALA A 222 -11.23 -34.16 -21.71
CA ALA A 222 -12.42 -33.64 -21.04
C ALA A 222 -12.19 -33.54 -19.52
N VAL A 223 -11.65 -34.58 -18.88
CA VAL A 223 -11.28 -34.58 -17.45
C VAL A 223 -10.31 -33.44 -17.13
N ALA A 224 -9.30 -33.23 -17.98
CA ALA A 224 -8.36 -32.14 -17.82
C ALA A 224 -9.07 -30.77 -17.89
N ALA A 225 -9.90 -30.55 -18.91
CA ALA A 225 -10.67 -29.29 -19.05
C ALA A 225 -11.55 -29.02 -17.82
N LEU A 226 -12.27 -30.03 -17.33
CA LEU A 226 -13.09 -29.91 -16.12
C LEU A 226 -12.23 -29.60 -14.89
N SER A 227 -11.09 -30.27 -14.73
CA SER A 227 -10.15 -30.03 -13.63
C SER A 227 -9.63 -28.60 -13.62
N PHE A 228 -9.21 -28.09 -14.78
CA PHE A 228 -8.75 -26.70 -14.89
C PHE A 228 -9.90 -25.69 -14.75
N SER A 229 -11.14 -26.03 -15.11
CA SER A 229 -12.29 -25.13 -14.91
C SER A 229 -12.55 -24.83 -13.43
N LEU A 230 -12.19 -25.75 -12.53
CA LEU A 230 -12.42 -25.66 -11.08
C LEU A 230 -11.22 -25.10 -10.29
N VAL A 231 -10.15 -24.70 -10.98
CA VAL A 231 -8.96 -24.08 -10.39
C VAL A 231 -9.27 -22.96 -9.38
N PRO A 232 -10.21 -22.01 -9.64
CA PRO A 232 -10.50 -20.95 -8.67
C PRO A 232 -11.05 -21.46 -7.34
N VAL A 233 -11.67 -22.64 -7.32
CA VAL A 233 -12.26 -23.25 -6.13
C VAL A 233 -11.25 -24.14 -5.40
N MET A 234 -10.21 -24.62 -6.10
CA MET A 234 -9.23 -25.56 -5.54
C MET A 234 -8.61 -25.10 -4.21
N PRO A 235 -8.18 -23.84 -4.00
CA PRO A 235 -7.58 -23.43 -2.73
C PRO A 235 -8.52 -23.57 -1.51
N PHE A 236 -9.83 -23.71 -1.71
CA PHE A 236 -10.82 -23.80 -0.64
C PHE A 236 -11.19 -25.24 -0.26
N ILE A 237 -10.65 -26.24 -0.95
CA ILE A 237 -10.89 -27.66 -0.69
C ILE A 237 -9.71 -28.24 0.14
N PRO A 238 -9.92 -29.17 1.09
CA PRO A 238 -8.82 -29.87 1.75
C PRO A 238 -7.99 -30.74 0.78
N PRO A 239 -6.65 -30.82 0.91
CA PRO A 239 -5.77 -30.13 1.87
C PRO A 239 -5.42 -28.67 1.55
N GLY A 240 -5.72 -28.17 0.34
CA GLY A 240 -5.41 -26.80 -0.09
C GLY A 240 -5.89 -25.69 0.87
N LEU A 241 -7.03 -25.89 1.55
CA LEU A 241 -7.53 -24.95 2.57
C LEU A 241 -6.50 -24.69 3.69
N LEU A 242 -5.81 -25.72 4.17
CA LEU A 242 -4.78 -25.60 5.21
C LEU A 242 -3.61 -24.74 4.71
N PHE A 243 -3.14 -25.00 3.50
CA PHE A 243 -2.07 -24.22 2.88
C PHE A 243 -2.49 -22.78 2.59
N TYR A 244 -3.75 -22.54 2.24
CA TYR A 244 -4.31 -21.20 2.08
C TYR A 244 -4.29 -20.41 3.40
N TYR A 245 -4.62 -21.04 4.53
CA TYR A 245 -4.49 -20.40 5.85
C TYR A 245 -3.04 -20.05 6.19
N ILE A 246 -2.09 -20.97 5.94
CA ILE A 246 -0.66 -20.71 6.14
C ILE A 246 -0.20 -19.55 5.26
N TYR A 247 -0.56 -19.55 3.98
CA TYR A 247 -0.30 -18.47 3.04
C TYR A 247 -0.83 -17.14 3.57
N ARG A 248 -2.11 -17.06 3.97
CA ARG A 248 -2.74 -15.84 4.45
C ARG A 248 -2.06 -15.30 5.71
N HIS A 249 -1.70 -16.17 6.64
CA HIS A 249 -1.00 -15.80 7.87
C HIS A 249 0.39 -15.20 7.57
N LEU A 250 1.20 -15.90 6.79
CA LEU A 250 2.55 -15.46 6.42
C LEU A 250 2.53 -14.17 5.58
N TRP A 251 1.58 -14.06 4.64
CA TRP A 251 1.39 -12.87 3.83
C TRP A 251 1.02 -11.65 4.67
N THR A 252 0.16 -11.84 5.67
CA THR A 252 -0.23 -10.78 6.61
C THR A 252 0.98 -10.32 7.44
N LYS A 253 1.79 -11.24 7.96
CA LYS A 253 3.04 -10.90 8.66
C LYS A 253 4.01 -10.14 7.77
N ALA A 254 4.18 -10.57 6.52
CA ALA A 254 5.03 -9.86 5.57
C ALA A 254 4.49 -8.44 5.29
N ARG A 255 3.18 -8.27 5.10
CA ARG A 255 2.54 -6.95 4.92
C ARG A 255 2.83 -6.02 6.09
N ILE A 256 2.66 -6.51 7.32
CA ILE A 256 2.92 -5.80 8.58
C ILE A 256 4.38 -5.31 8.62
N LEU A 257 5.35 -6.21 8.44
CA LEU A 257 6.78 -5.88 8.46
C LEU A 257 7.16 -4.84 7.40
N ARG A 258 6.58 -4.93 6.21
CA ARG A 258 6.82 -3.95 5.15
C ARG A 258 6.22 -2.57 5.47
N ALA A 259 5.13 -2.53 6.23
CA ALA A 259 4.53 -1.28 6.72
C ALA A 259 5.38 -0.68 7.86
N GLU A 260 5.79 -1.49 8.83
CA GLU A 260 6.74 -1.09 9.89
C GLU A 260 8.01 -0.48 9.29
N ARG A 261 8.59 -1.14 8.28
CA ARG A 261 9.75 -0.62 7.54
C ARG A 261 9.51 0.78 6.98
N ASP A 262 8.34 1.04 6.39
CA ASP A 262 8.04 2.34 5.78
C ASP A 262 7.83 3.42 6.87
N LEU A 263 7.25 3.06 8.01
CA LEU A 263 7.11 3.94 9.19
C LEU A 263 8.45 4.26 9.87
N LEU A 264 9.35 3.27 9.96
CA LEU A 264 10.69 3.47 10.52
C LEU A 264 11.56 4.36 9.62
N LYS A 265 11.33 4.32 8.30
CA LYS A 265 12.02 5.18 7.34
C LYS A 265 11.58 6.64 7.40
N LEU A 266 10.34 6.93 7.79
CA LEU A 266 9.81 8.29 7.79
C LEU A 266 10.69 9.29 8.57
N PRO A 267 11.03 9.07 9.85
CA PRO A 267 11.93 9.97 10.56
C PRO A 267 13.36 9.94 9.99
N LEU A 268 13.82 8.79 9.49
CA LEU A 268 15.16 8.64 8.93
C LEU A 268 15.39 9.43 7.64
N ASN A 269 14.34 9.65 6.84
CA ASN A 269 14.45 10.39 5.58
C ASN A 269 15.02 11.81 5.77
N PHE A 270 14.84 12.41 6.95
CA PHE A 270 15.38 13.73 7.27
C PHE A 270 16.87 13.71 7.61
N PHE A 271 17.42 12.58 8.09
CA PHE A 271 18.80 12.47 8.58
C PHE A 271 19.78 11.87 7.57
N ASN A 272 19.30 11.70 6.33
CA ASN A 272 19.88 11.11 5.12
C ASN A 272 21.42 11.01 5.02
N GLU A 273 22.06 10.18 5.86
CA GLU A 273 23.44 9.72 5.67
C GLU A 273 23.61 8.28 6.19
N GLN A 274 24.26 7.46 5.37
CA GLN A 274 24.40 6.00 5.50
C GLN A 274 25.43 5.55 6.56
N GLY A 275 25.76 6.36 7.55
CA GLY A 275 26.92 6.13 8.41
C GLY A 275 26.65 6.38 9.88
N GLY A 276 25.71 5.64 10.48
CA GLY A 276 25.48 5.67 11.93
C GLY A 276 24.89 7.01 12.41
N ILE A 277 23.78 6.93 13.13
CA ILE A 277 23.37 8.08 13.94
C ILE A 277 24.35 8.08 15.13
N SER A 278 25.14 9.14 15.29
CA SER A 278 25.93 9.40 16.51
C SER A 278 24.99 9.77 17.67
N ASP A 279 25.50 9.91 18.89
CA ASP A 279 24.69 10.19 20.10
C ASP A 279 23.68 11.35 19.94
N PHE A 280 23.97 12.29 19.05
CA PHE A 280 23.08 13.39 18.66
C PHE A 280 23.26 13.79 17.19
N LYS A 281 22.15 13.96 16.47
CA LYS A 281 22.12 14.58 15.13
C LYS A 281 20.95 15.55 15.04
N SER A 282 21.12 16.67 14.35
CA SER A 282 20.04 17.63 14.10
C SER A 282 20.01 18.08 12.65
N VAL A 283 18.81 18.32 12.13
CA VAL A 283 18.56 18.77 10.76
C VAL A 283 17.52 19.87 10.77
N ILE A 284 17.67 20.84 9.86
CA ILE A 284 16.69 21.91 9.67
C ILE A 284 15.65 21.41 8.68
N LEU A 285 14.38 21.37 9.10
CA LEU A 285 13.27 21.00 8.22
C LEU A 285 13.01 22.10 7.18
N PRO A 286 12.35 21.79 6.06
CA PRO A 286 11.94 22.79 5.08
C PRO A 286 11.12 23.96 5.67
N GLY A 287 10.43 23.73 6.80
CA GLY A 287 9.71 24.77 7.55
C GLY A 287 10.59 25.64 8.47
N GLY A 288 11.90 25.43 8.49
CA GLY A 288 12.88 26.15 9.33
C GLY A 288 13.02 25.63 10.77
N SER A 289 12.17 24.70 11.21
CA SER A 289 12.27 24.09 12.54
C SER A 289 13.39 23.06 12.62
N ARG A 290 14.09 23.01 13.76
CA ARG A 290 15.15 22.03 14.01
C ARG A 290 14.56 20.70 14.50
N TYR A 291 14.80 19.64 13.74
CA TYR A 291 14.44 18.26 14.06
C TYR A 291 15.67 17.51 14.56
N GLN A 292 15.55 16.86 15.70
CA GLN A 292 16.66 16.27 16.45
C GLN A 292 16.47 14.77 16.60
N CYS A 293 17.59 14.06 16.63
CA CYS A 293 17.67 12.65 16.95
C CYS A 293 18.66 12.45 18.09
N PHE A 294 18.24 11.77 19.15
CA PHE A 294 19.06 11.40 20.30
C PHE A 294 19.14 9.90 20.47
N ILE A 295 20.26 9.40 20.96
CA ILE A 295 20.42 8.01 21.39
C ILE A 295 20.46 7.96 22.92
N LYS A 296 19.62 7.12 23.52
CA LYS A 296 19.56 6.94 24.98
C LYS A 296 19.57 5.47 25.33
N ASN A 297 20.34 5.11 26.36
CA ASN A 297 20.47 3.73 26.82
C ASN A 297 19.43 3.34 27.88
N ASN A 298 18.42 4.19 28.12
CA ASN A 298 17.43 3.99 29.16
C ASN A 298 16.08 4.53 28.66
N LYS A 299 15.03 3.73 28.86
CA LYS A 299 13.67 4.05 28.45
C LYS A 299 13.17 5.35 29.08
N ASP A 300 13.27 5.52 30.39
CA ASP A 300 12.75 6.69 31.10
C ASP A 300 13.48 7.97 30.68
N LYS A 301 14.79 7.87 30.41
CA LYS A 301 15.58 8.97 29.83
C LYS A 301 15.16 9.30 28.39
N ALA A 302 14.66 8.32 27.63
CA ALA A 302 14.18 8.54 26.28
C ALA A 302 12.82 9.26 26.27
N PHE A 303 11.90 8.85 27.15
CA PHE A 303 10.55 9.44 27.25
C PHE A 303 10.52 10.81 27.93
N SER A 304 11.58 11.23 28.62
CA SER A 304 11.66 12.54 29.28
C SER A 304 12.22 13.66 28.38
N LEU A 305 12.67 13.36 27.16
CA LEU A 305 13.28 14.36 26.27
C LEU A 305 12.27 15.31 25.62
N PHE A 306 11.07 14.82 25.34
CA PHE A 306 10.03 15.59 24.67
C PHE A 306 8.67 15.26 25.28
N ASP A 307 7.76 16.22 25.28
CA ASP A 307 6.36 15.97 25.62
C ASP A 307 5.66 15.18 24.50
N ASN A 308 4.64 14.40 24.87
CA ASN A 308 3.79 13.65 23.93
C ASN A 308 4.54 12.65 23.02
N ILE A 309 5.63 12.05 23.51
CA ILE A 309 6.36 11.02 22.79
C ILE A 309 5.48 9.80 22.50
N VAL A 310 5.48 9.37 21.24
CA VAL A 310 4.85 8.12 20.81
C VAL A 310 5.90 7.00 20.75
N LEU A 311 5.64 5.88 21.41
CA LEU A 311 6.47 4.68 21.28
C LEU A 311 6.14 3.95 19.99
N ARG A 312 7.14 3.78 19.11
CA ARG A 312 7.01 2.96 17.89
C ARG A 312 7.81 1.68 18.03
N THR A 313 7.13 0.56 18.23
CA THR A 313 7.76 -0.77 18.30
C THR A 313 7.78 -1.45 16.94
N SER A 314 8.76 -2.35 16.75
CA SER A 314 8.78 -3.29 15.63
C SER A 314 8.52 -4.70 16.14
N SER A 315 7.79 -5.50 15.37
CA SER A 315 7.55 -6.92 15.68
C SER A 315 8.82 -7.76 15.72
N LEU A 316 9.92 -7.29 15.11
CA LEU A 316 11.22 -7.97 15.13
C LEU A 316 12.06 -7.71 16.38
N LYS A 317 11.68 -6.72 17.20
CA LYS A 317 12.45 -6.28 18.36
C LYS A 317 12.68 -7.40 19.40
N ARG A 318 11.87 -8.46 19.37
CA ARG A 318 12.03 -9.62 20.25
C ARG A 318 13.29 -10.45 19.97
N ALA A 319 13.96 -10.27 18.83
CA ALA A 319 15.00 -11.17 18.36
C ALA A 319 16.41 -10.56 18.24
N GLN A 320 16.57 -9.23 18.32
CA GLN A 320 17.86 -8.57 18.12
C GLN A 320 18.14 -7.51 19.20
N ASP A 321 19.24 -7.75 19.91
CA ASP A 321 20.01 -6.92 20.84
C ASP A 321 19.67 -6.89 22.34
N SER A 322 20.72 -7.21 23.10
CA SER A 322 20.91 -7.14 24.55
C SER A 322 21.30 -5.74 25.06
N ARG A 323 21.31 -4.74 24.17
CA ARG A 323 21.57 -3.34 24.50
C ARG A 323 20.30 -2.53 24.34
N GLU A 324 19.85 -1.92 25.44
CA GLU A 324 18.65 -1.09 25.49
C GLU A 324 18.87 0.31 24.89
N GLU A 325 19.26 0.38 23.62
CA GLU A 325 19.37 1.65 22.90
C GLU A 325 17.98 2.12 22.43
N TYR A 326 17.65 3.38 22.68
CA TYR A 326 16.43 4.05 22.28
C TYR A 326 16.78 5.27 21.42
N PHE A 327 16.24 5.31 20.22
CA PHE A 327 16.35 6.41 19.28
C PHE A 327 15.15 7.32 19.45
N VAL A 328 15.41 8.56 19.87
CA VAL A 328 14.37 9.55 20.16
C VAL A 328 14.42 10.64 19.10
N PHE A 329 13.30 10.81 18.41
CA PHE A 329 13.13 11.84 17.39
C PHE A 329 12.12 12.88 17.88
N GLY A 330 12.38 14.15 17.61
CA GLY A 330 11.48 15.22 18.01
C GLY A 330 11.96 16.61 17.58
N LEU A 331 11.10 17.60 17.76
CA LEU A 331 11.37 19.00 17.43
C LEU A 331 11.90 19.73 18.67
N GLU A 332 12.97 20.51 18.51
CA GLU A 332 13.70 21.18 19.61
C GLU A 332 12.83 22.06 20.53
N ASN A 333 11.71 22.59 20.02
CA ASN A 333 10.93 23.61 20.72
C ASN A 333 9.45 23.29 20.92
N ASN A 334 8.93 22.13 20.49
CA ASN A 334 7.49 21.77 20.51
C ASN A 334 6.50 22.83 19.94
N LYS A 335 7.00 23.95 19.38
CA LYS A 335 6.23 25.16 19.04
C LYS A 335 5.63 25.13 17.63
N ARG A 336 5.98 24.14 16.81
CA ARG A 336 5.46 24.01 15.46
C ARG A 336 5.20 22.54 15.16
N ASN A 337 3.95 22.10 15.31
CA ASN A 337 3.53 20.75 14.95
C ASN A 337 3.51 20.63 13.42
N ASP A 338 4.70 20.56 12.81
CA ASP A 338 4.80 20.00 11.48
C ASP A 338 4.33 18.56 11.57
N PRO A 339 3.19 18.15 10.97
CA PRO A 339 2.61 16.82 11.19
C PRO A 339 3.48 15.67 10.61
N MET A 340 4.65 16.02 10.12
CA MET A 340 5.55 15.27 9.28
C MET A 340 6.86 15.01 10.04
N ALA A 341 7.07 15.70 11.16
CA ALA A 341 8.16 15.55 12.10
C ALA A 341 7.57 15.02 13.42
N GLU A 342 7.28 13.73 13.44
CA GLU A 342 6.67 13.04 14.58
C GLU A 342 7.65 13.01 15.77
N THR A 343 7.13 13.29 16.97
CA THR A 343 7.88 13.09 18.22
C THR A 343 7.73 11.63 18.66
N LEU A 344 8.76 10.82 18.47
CA LEU A 344 8.67 9.38 18.67
C LEU A 344 9.94 8.75 19.26
N VAL A 345 9.74 7.63 19.96
CA VAL A 345 10.81 6.77 20.46
C VAL A 345 10.76 5.44 19.72
N ILE A 346 11.88 5.07 19.09
CA ILE A 346 12.07 3.76 18.47
C ILE A 346 13.12 3.02 19.29
N PRO A 347 12.79 1.84 19.81
CA PRO A 347 13.76 1.08 20.55
C PRO A 347 14.55 0.14 19.62
N GLY A 348 15.87 0.21 19.70
CA GLY A 348 16.81 -0.39 18.76
C GLY A 348 17.09 0.51 17.56
N ASN A 349 18.17 0.22 16.85
CA ASN A 349 18.59 1.03 15.70
C ASN A 349 17.55 0.95 14.54
N PRO A 350 16.88 2.06 14.19
CA PRO A 350 15.82 2.07 13.19
C PRO A 350 16.31 1.66 11.78
N TYR A 351 17.58 1.88 11.46
CA TYR A 351 18.18 1.45 10.19
C TYR A 351 18.31 -0.08 10.13
N LEU A 352 18.83 -0.69 11.19
CA LEU A 352 18.95 -2.15 11.30
C LEU A 352 17.56 -2.81 11.30
N LEU A 353 16.60 -2.25 12.05
CA LEU A 353 15.22 -2.72 12.06
C LEU A 353 14.57 -2.65 10.67
N THR A 354 14.83 -1.58 9.91
CA THR A 354 14.34 -1.42 8.54
C THR A 354 14.91 -2.50 7.60
N GLN A 355 16.20 -2.80 7.70
CA GLN A 355 16.83 -3.86 6.92
C GLN A 355 16.33 -5.25 7.32
N ALA A 356 16.24 -5.53 8.62
CA ALA A 356 15.73 -6.79 9.15
C ALA A 356 14.27 -7.01 8.73
N SER A 357 13.42 -5.98 8.82
CA SER A 357 12.03 -6.00 8.36
C SER A 357 11.91 -6.30 6.87
N THR A 358 12.82 -5.78 6.07
CA THR A 358 12.85 -6.07 4.62
C THR A 358 13.19 -7.54 4.35
N LYS A 359 14.27 -8.06 4.97
CA LYS A 359 14.72 -9.44 4.77
C LYS A 359 13.69 -10.46 5.27
N THR A 360 13.13 -10.22 6.45
CA THR A 360 12.12 -11.12 7.05
C THR A 360 10.80 -11.09 6.30
N ALA A 361 10.35 -9.91 5.83
CA ALA A 361 9.18 -9.82 4.97
C ALA A 361 9.34 -10.64 3.68
N GLN A 362 10.50 -10.52 3.00
CA GLN A 362 10.78 -11.29 1.79
C GLN A 362 10.78 -12.80 2.04
N LYS A 363 11.34 -13.25 3.18
CA LYS A 363 11.28 -14.66 3.58
C LYS A 363 9.84 -15.14 3.77
N TYR A 364 9.01 -14.37 4.47
CA TYR A 364 7.60 -14.73 4.65
C TYR A 364 6.80 -14.71 3.34
N GLU A 365 7.05 -13.74 2.44
CA GLU A 365 6.45 -13.74 1.10
C GLU A 365 6.81 -15.00 0.32
N LEU A 366 8.10 -15.38 0.30
CA LEU A 366 8.57 -16.56 -0.40
C LEU A 366 7.93 -17.84 0.16
N ILE A 367 7.95 -18.02 1.48
CA ILE A 367 7.35 -19.20 2.12
C ILE A 367 5.83 -19.22 1.86
N ALA A 368 5.15 -18.08 1.92
CA ALA A 368 3.73 -17.99 1.62
C ALA A 368 3.41 -18.46 0.19
N VAL A 369 4.16 -17.98 -0.81
CA VAL A 369 3.99 -18.38 -2.21
C VAL A 369 4.23 -19.89 -2.39
N ILE A 370 5.29 -20.42 -1.78
CA ILE A 370 5.59 -21.87 -1.82
C ILE A 370 4.45 -22.67 -1.18
N SER A 371 3.98 -22.26 0.00
CA SER A 371 2.86 -22.94 0.67
C SER A 371 1.60 -22.93 -0.20
N PHE A 372 1.24 -21.80 -0.80
CA PHE A 372 0.09 -21.70 -1.69
C PHE A 372 0.24 -22.60 -2.92
N ALA A 373 1.42 -22.59 -3.56
CA ALA A 373 1.71 -23.42 -4.73
C ALA A 373 1.63 -24.93 -4.41
N LEU A 374 2.18 -25.35 -3.26
CA LEU A 374 2.11 -26.74 -2.81
C LEU A 374 0.66 -27.18 -2.58
N GLY A 375 -0.13 -26.37 -1.86
CA GLY A 375 -1.55 -26.67 -1.64
C GLY A 375 -2.35 -26.75 -2.95
N PHE A 376 -2.05 -25.88 -3.90
CA PHE A 376 -2.67 -25.89 -5.22
C PHE A 376 -2.33 -27.17 -6.02
N VAL A 377 -1.05 -27.52 -6.12
CA VAL A 377 -0.59 -28.72 -6.86
C VAL A 377 -1.16 -30.00 -6.24
N MET A 378 -1.16 -30.10 -4.91
CA MET A 378 -1.75 -31.25 -4.22
C MET A 378 -3.24 -31.42 -4.56
N ASN A 379 -4.03 -30.35 -4.47
CA ASN A 379 -5.45 -30.42 -4.79
C ASN A 379 -5.70 -30.72 -6.26
N LEU A 380 -4.92 -30.13 -7.17
CA LEU A 380 -5.02 -30.43 -8.60
C LEU A 380 -4.77 -31.91 -8.89
N LEU A 381 -3.74 -32.51 -8.28
CA LEU A 381 -3.42 -33.93 -8.44
C LEU A 381 -4.54 -34.82 -7.88
N ILE A 382 -5.01 -34.55 -6.66
CA ILE A 382 -6.11 -35.30 -6.04
C ILE A 382 -7.38 -35.22 -6.88
N PHE A 383 -7.67 -34.06 -7.46
CA PHE A 383 -8.86 -33.84 -8.25
C PHE A 383 -8.80 -34.60 -9.59
N ILE A 384 -7.67 -34.49 -10.29
CA ILE A 384 -7.44 -35.23 -11.54
C ILE A 384 -7.55 -36.74 -11.31
N THR A 385 -6.92 -37.27 -10.25
CA THR A 385 -6.97 -38.71 -9.97
C THR A 385 -8.39 -39.17 -9.60
N THR A 386 -9.10 -38.41 -8.76
CA THR A 386 -10.47 -38.76 -8.34
C THR A 386 -11.44 -38.76 -9.51
N ILE A 387 -11.40 -37.75 -10.38
CA ILE A 387 -12.26 -37.72 -11.58
C ILE A 387 -11.90 -38.84 -12.54
N THR A 388 -10.60 -39.10 -12.74
CA THR A 388 -10.14 -40.16 -13.64
C THR A 388 -10.63 -41.53 -13.17
N ILE A 389 -10.65 -41.79 -11.86
CA ILE A 389 -11.19 -43.04 -11.27
C ILE A 389 -12.71 -43.13 -11.40
N PHE A 390 -13.43 -42.00 -11.39
CA PHE A 390 -14.89 -42.00 -11.47
C PHE A 390 -15.43 -42.11 -12.90
N LEU A 391 -14.67 -41.64 -13.89
CA LEU A 391 -15.08 -41.64 -15.30
C LEU A 391 -14.53 -42.82 -16.12
N LEU A 392 -13.54 -43.55 -15.60
CA LEU A 392 -13.05 -44.83 -16.12
C LEU A 392 -13.66 -45.97 -15.31
#